data_AF-A0A7F5R4Z6-F1
#
_entry.id   AF-A0A7F5R4Z6-F1
#
_cell.length_a   1.000
_cell.length_b   1.000
_cell.length_c   1.000
_cell.angle_alpha   90.00
_cell.angle_beta   90.00
_cell.angle_gamma   90.00
#
_symmetry.space_group_name_H-M   'P 1'
#
loop_
_entity.id
_entity.type
_entity.pdbx_description
1 polymer ?
#
loop_
_entity_poly.entity_id
_entity_poly.type
_entity_poly.pdbx_seq_one_letter_code
_entity_poly.pdbx_strand_id
1 'polypeptide(L)'
;MSLTVVVNCGSWMNKLITKMFRMSFTNLVKQPKEVITQFMNSFDTVLTDCDGVLWLEEEPIEGSAEVINTLKELGKRVFFVTNNSCKIRDDFVKKAKKMNFKCEKDDIISTAVGPEGLSQELELVGIKSIGVGPDVMQTSFKNTLEEFKADPDIGAVVVGYDEHFSYVKMFKAATYLSNPNVLFVGTNSDEQYPNRYDYIVPGTGTILIAVKTAAQREPFIVGKPEAYIADFIKNEYGMDPKRTLMIGDRCNTDILLGTRCGFQTMLVLSGITTFKEATQRKQSKKQEEKDLVPDVYLEKLGDLLLPIHPSKRKQAKNECQNVVKVRRALFEPIDHEETQKFLEQELSKQSVNESEKWEFDFVNERPLKTKGRYEWTVVNSSSAPDLEKPRKKIEEVYDTSTLYPQTLSTPKVDGEFEKKEENSAVESMIVDGTPPKDSNKKQSLITGKSLYVKMFKAATYLSNPNVLFVGTNSDEQYPNRYDYIVPGTGTILIAVKTAAQREPFIVGKPESYIADFIKNEYGVDPKRTLMIGDRCNTDILLGTRCGFQTMLVLSGITTFKEVTQWKQSKKQEERDLVPDVYLEKLGDLLPYLN
;
A
#
# COMPACT_ATOMS: atom_id res chain seq x y z
N MET A 1 48.29 22.47 46.07
CA MET A 1 47.96 22.21 44.65
C MET A 1 46.77 21.27 44.60
N SER A 2 45.57 21.78 44.34
CA SER A 2 44.38 20.94 44.11
C SER A 2 44.39 20.49 42.66
N LEU A 3 44.61 19.19 42.44
CA LEU A 3 44.57 18.58 41.13
C LEU A 3 43.10 18.37 40.72
N THR A 4 42.56 19.27 39.91
CA THR A 4 41.24 19.08 39.29
C THR A 4 41.40 18.12 38.12
N VAL A 5 41.03 16.86 38.34
CA VAL A 5 40.92 15.86 37.26
C VAL A 5 39.59 16.08 36.56
N VAL A 6 39.62 16.70 35.37
CA VAL A 6 38.45 16.78 34.48
C VAL A 6 38.33 15.44 33.76
N VAL A 7 37.50 14.55 34.29
CA VAL A 7 37.15 13.29 33.61
C VAL A 7 36.18 13.65 32.47
N ASN A 8 36.54 13.30 31.23
CA ASN A 8 35.67 13.46 30.07
C ASN A 8 34.51 12.45 30.12
N CYS A 9 33.51 12.71 30.97
CA CYS A 9 32.34 11.86 31.18
C CYS A 9 31.40 11.78 29.96
N GLY A 10 31.58 12.63 28.94
CA GLY A 10 30.68 12.73 27.80
C GLY A 10 30.56 11.43 26.98
N SER A 11 31.67 10.70 26.79
CA SER A 11 31.67 9.46 25.99
C SER A 11 30.88 8.31 26.66
N TRP A 12 31.00 8.16 27.98
CA TRP A 12 30.31 7.12 28.73
C TRP A 12 28.81 7.39 28.84
N MET A 13 28.44 8.65 29.08
CA MET A 13 27.05 9.09 29.20
C MET A 13 26.30 9.00 27.87
N ASN A 14 26.96 9.32 26.75
CA ASN A 14 26.39 9.13 25.41
C ASN A 14 26.10 7.65 25.12
N LYS A 15 27.02 6.74 25.46
CA LYS A 15 26.80 5.29 25.30
C LYS A 15 25.61 4.78 26.12
N LEU A 16 25.41 5.30 27.33
CA LEU A 16 24.27 4.95 28.18
C LEU A 16 22.95 5.41 27.58
N ILE A 17 22.89 6.63 27.03
CA ILE A 17 21.66 7.16 26.43
C ILE A 17 21.29 6.43 25.14
N THR A 18 22.25 6.18 24.26
CA THR A 18 21.98 5.38 23.05
C THR A 18 21.47 3.99 23.41
N LYS A 19 22.02 3.38 24.47
CA LYS A 19 21.54 2.08 24.97
C LYS A 19 20.16 2.17 25.63
N MET A 20 19.87 3.27 26.32
CA MET A 20 18.61 3.49 27.03
C MET A 20 17.42 3.56 26.08
N PHE A 21 17.57 4.24 24.94
CA PHE A 21 16.48 4.41 23.98
C PHE A 21 16.37 3.29 22.95
N ARG A 22 17.38 2.43 22.81
CA ARG A 22 17.43 1.46 21.72
C ARG A 22 16.16 0.60 21.67
N MET A 23 15.43 0.68 20.54
CA MET A 23 14.17 -0.04 20.29
C MET A 23 13.14 0.12 21.43
N SER A 24 13.15 1.27 22.10
CA SER A 24 12.33 1.50 23.29
C SER A 24 10.94 2.07 22.95
N PHE A 25 10.77 2.64 21.75
CA PHE A 25 9.57 3.39 21.35
C PHE A 25 9.13 4.39 22.43
N THR A 26 10.08 5.21 22.88
CA THR A 26 9.86 6.16 23.98
C THR A 26 9.46 7.53 23.44
N ASN A 27 8.45 8.16 24.06
CA ASN A 27 8.10 9.54 23.75
C ASN A 27 9.22 10.46 24.26
N LEU A 28 9.95 11.09 23.34
CA LEU A 28 11.16 11.86 23.68
C LEU A 28 10.82 13.14 24.46
N VAL A 29 9.80 13.89 24.04
CA VAL A 29 9.42 15.17 24.68
C VAL A 29 8.77 15.01 26.05
N LYS A 30 8.46 13.77 26.47
CA LYS A 30 8.03 13.44 27.84
C LYS A 30 9.20 13.12 28.77
N GLN A 31 10.44 13.10 28.29
CA GLN A 31 11.63 12.84 29.10
C GLN A 31 12.13 14.13 29.80
N PRO A 32 12.91 14.02 30.89
CA PRO A 32 13.55 15.18 31.51
C PRO A 32 14.41 15.97 30.50
N LYS A 33 14.49 17.30 30.68
CA LYS A 33 15.20 18.20 29.76
C LYS A 33 16.67 17.79 29.57
N GLU A 34 17.31 17.31 30.62
CA GLU A 34 18.70 16.86 30.61
C GLU A 34 18.87 15.64 29.70
N VAL A 35 17.91 14.71 29.73
CA VAL A 35 17.89 13.52 28.87
C VAL A 35 17.68 13.90 27.42
N ILE A 36 16.74 14.79 27.13
CA ILE A 36 16.49 15.31 25.78
C ILE A 36 17.75 16.01 25.24
N THR A 37 18.35 16.88 26.04
CA THR A 37 19.57 17.62 25.67
C THR A 37 20.72 16.65 25.34
N GLN A 38 20.91 15.62 26.16
CA GLN A 38 21.95 14.63 25.92
C GLN A 38 21.66 13.76 24.69
N PHE A 39 20.39 13.40 24.45
CA PHE A 39 19.98 12.74 23.21
C PHE A 39 20.35 13.60 21.98
N MET A 40 19.99 14.89 21.96
CA MET A 40 20.32 15.82 20.87
C MET A 40 21.84 16.02 20.68
N ASN A 41 22.64 15.85 21.73
CA ASN A 41 24.10 15.96 21.69
C ASN A 41 24.80 14.65 21.26
N SER A 42 24.09 13.53 21.23
CA SER A 42 24.66 12.22 20.91
C SER A 42 25.00 12.04 19.43
N PHE A 43 24.37 12.82 18.53
CA PHE A 43 24.58 12.79 17.09
C PHE A 43 25.05 14.14 16.55
N ASP A 44 25.71 14.16 15.39
CA ASP A 44 26.06 15.37 14.64
C ASP A 44 25.48 15.38 13.22
N THR A 45 25.00 14.24 12.75
CA THR A 45 24.41 14.07 11.42
C THR A 45 22.95 13.63 11.57
N VAL A 46 22.05 14.24 10.80
CA VAL A 46 20.62 13.95 10.78
C VAL A 46 20.23 13.60 9.35
N LEU A 47 19.64 12.43 9.16
CA LEU A 47 18.96 12.03 7.94
C LEU A 47 17.47 12.14 8.24
N THR A 48 16.74 12.96 7.50
CA THR A 48 15.30 13.12 7.68
C THR A 48 14.58 12.72 6.41
N ASP A 49 13.56 11.88 6.54
CA ASP A 49 12.55 11.78 5.50
C ASP A 49 11.82 13.13 5.32
N CYS A 50 11.08 13.26 4.24
CA CYS A 50 10.46 14.50 3.78
C CYS A 50 8.92 14.46 3.90
N ASP A 51 8.28 13.59 3.13
CA ASP A 51 6.81 13.55 3.02
C ASP A 51 6.24 12.84 4.26
N GLY A 52 5.39 13.49 5.04
CA GLY A 52 4.90 12.98 6.32
C GLY A 52 5.78 13.33 7.54
N VAL A 53 7.00 13.84 7.32
CA VAL A 53 7.91 14.31 8.38
C VAL A 53 8.07 15.82 8.40
N LEU A 54 8.38 16.41 7.26
CA LEU A 54 8.63 17.84 7.09
C LEU A 54 7.42 18.55 6.49
N TRP A 55 6.71 17.89 5.59
CA TRP A 55 5.55 18.47 4.91
C TRP A 55 4.55 17.39 4.51
N LEU A 56 3.31 17.83 4.27
CA LEU A 56 2.30 17.05 3.56
C LEU A 56 1.98 17.79 2.27
N GLU A 57 2.27 17.16 1.14
CA GLU A 57 2.15 17.79 -0.18
C GLU A 57 2.97 19.10 -0.24
N GLU A 58 2.34 20.26 -0.41
CA GLU A 58 2.99 21.58 -0.54
C GLU A 58 2.96 22.42 0.75
N GLU A 59 2.52 21.83 1.86
CA GLU A 59 2.36 22.53 3.15
C GLU A 59 3.31 21.96 4.22
N PRO A 60 4.07 22.80 4.93
CA PRO A 60 4.97 22.33 5.98
C PRO A 60 4.16 21.82 7.18
N ILE A 61 4.66 20.75 7.79
CA ILE A 61 4.16 20.30 9.09
C ILE A 61 4.57 21.34 10.14
N GLU A 62 3.66 21.72 11.02
CA GLU A 62 3.86 22.77 12.03
C GLU A 62 5.17 22.57 12.81
N GLY A 63 6.04 23.59 12.79
CA GLY A 63 7.32 23.63 13.50
C GLY A 63 8.47 22.85 12.81
N SER A 64 8.23 22.13 11.72
CA SER A 64 9.25 21.30 11.08
C SER A 64 10.41 22.13 10.49
N ALA A 65 10.10 23.22 9.79
CA ALA A 65 11.10 24.10 9.20
C ALA A 65 12.00 24.75 10.25
N GLU A 66 11.40 25.22 11.35
CA GLU A 66 12.11 25.82 12.47
C GLU A 66 13.04 24.81 13.15
N VAL A 67 12.61 23.56 13.35
CA VAL A 67 13.47 22.51 13.92
C VAL A 67 14.66 22.22 13.00
N ILE A 68 14.42 21.99 11.71
CA ILE A 68 15.50 21.69 10.76
C ILE A 68 16.51 22.84 10.67
N ASN A 69 16.01 24.07 10.60
CA ASN A 69 16.87 25.25 10.57
C ASN A 69 17.67 25.40 11.87
N THR A 70 17.06 25.16 13.03
CA THR A 70 17.72 25.18 14.35
C THR A 70 18.80 24.11 14.45
N LEU A 71 18.55 22.89 13.94
CA LEU A 71 19.56 21.82 13.92
C LEU A 71 20.79 22.23 13.11
N LYS A 72 20.59 22.86 11.94
CA LYS A 72 21.69 23.40 11.13
C LYS A 72 22.44 24.53 11.85
N GLU A 73 21.72 25.43 12.53
CA GLU A 73 22.32 26.51 13.33
C GLU A 73 23.14 25.99 14.53
N LEU A 74 22.74 24.85 15.10
CA LEU A 74 23.49 24.12 16.13
C LEU A 74 24.69 23.33 15.56
N GLY A 75 25.01 23.50 14.27
CA GLY A 75 26.15 22.87 13.60
C GLY A 75 25.93 21.40 13.24
N LYS A 76 24.68 20.90 13.25
CA LYS A 76 24.37 19.55 12.75
C LYS A 76 24.36 19.55 11.22
N ARG A 77 24.86 18.48 10.61
CA ARG A 77 24.68 18.21 9.18
C ARG A 77 23.32 17.56 8.97
N VAL A 78 22.49 18.11 8.07
CA VAL A 78 21.13 17.61 7.85
C VAL A 78 20.93 17.26 6.39
N PHE A 79 20.64 15.99 6.12
CA PHE A 79 20.30 15.46 4.79
C PHE A 79 18.81 15.15 4.71
N PHE A 80 18.18 15.64 3.65
CA PHE A 80 16.79 15.37 3.26
C PHE A 80 16.80 14.10 2.39
N VAL A 81 16.34 12.98 2.94
CA VAL A 81 16.42 11.65 2.33
C VAL A 81 15.04 11.17 1.88
N THR A 82 14.76 11.20 0.58
CA THR A 82 13.41 10.91 0.06
C THR A 82 13.33 9.72 -0.91
N ASN A 83 12.34 8.86 -0.71
CA ASN A 83 11.91 7.82 -1.66
C ASN A 83 10.98 8.37 -2.75
N ASN A 84 10.57 9.64 -2.66
CA ASN A 84 9.70 10.26 -3.63
C ASN A 84 10.46 10.46 -4.95
N SER A 85 10.11 9.63 -5.94
CA SER A 85 10.75 9.68 -7.24
C SER A 85 10.22 10.80 -8.14
N CYS A 86 9.11 11.47 -7.82
CA CYS A 86 8.39 12.31 -8.79
C CYS A 86 9.07 13.64 -9.18
N LYS A 87 10.12 14.07 -8.47
CA LYS A 87 10.78 15.37 -8.69
C LYS A 87 12.29 15.20 -8.75
N ILE A 88 12.97 16.01 -9.57
CA ILE A 88 14.44 16.12 -9.54
C ILE A 88 14.90 16.90 -8.31
N ARG A 89 16.18 16.81 -7.95
CA ARG A 89 16.73 17.47 -6.74
C ARG A 89 16.48 18.98 -6.73
N ASP A 90 16.62 19.65 -7.86
CA ASP A 90 16.42 21.11 -7.96
C ASP A 90 14.99 21.53 -7.62
N ASP A 91 14.00 20.69 -7.94
CA ASP A 91 12.60 20.97 -7.62
C ASP A 91 12.30 20.71 -6.14
N PHE A 92 12.96 19.72 -5.51
CA PHE A 92 12.90 19.57 -4.06
C PHE A 92 13.53 20.76 -3.33
N VAL A 93 14.65 21.31 -3.83
CA VAL A 93 15.25 22.52 -3.25
C VAL A 93 14.27 23.70 -3.33
N LYS A 94 13.66 23.94 -4.50
CA LYS A 94 12.66 25.01 -4.68
C LYS A 94 11.47 24.82 -3.72
N LYS A 95 10.96 23.59 -3.62
CA LYS A 95 9.87 23.23 -2.71
C LYS A 95 10.25 23.49 -1.24
N ALA A 96 11.40 23.00 -0.80
CA ALA A 96 11.89 23.20 0.56
C ALA A 96 12.08 24.69 0.89
N LYS A 97 12.69 25.48 0.00
CA LYS A 97 12.88 26.93 0.18
C LYS A 97 11.54 27.67 0.27
N LYS A 98 10.55 27.30 -0.54
CA LYS A 98 9.18 27.87 -0.48
C LYS A 98 8.50 27.64 0.88
N MET A 99 8.83 26.54 1.55
CA MET A 99 8.35 26.20 2.89
C MET A 99 9.29 26.63 4.02
N ASN A 100 10.19 27.58 3.76
CA ASN A 100 11.14 28.17 4.73
C ASN A 100 12.22 27.22 5.27
N PHE A 101 12.50 26.09 4.60
CA PHE A 101 13.66 25.26 4.94
C PHE A 101 14.94 25.83 4.34
N LYS A 102 15.98 25.99 5.16
CA LYS A 102 17.35 26.25 4.69
C LYS A 102 17.88 24.97 4.08
N CYS A 103 17.72 24.81 2.77
CA CYS A 103 18.08 23.59 2.04
C CYS A 103 18.81 23.94 0.75
N GLU A 104 20.00 23.36 0.56
CA GLU A 104 20.77 23.44 -0.68
C GLU A 104 20.76 22.09 -1.41
N LYS A 105 21.20 22.07 -2.66
CA LYS A 105 21.14 20.87 -3.52
C LYS A 105 21.86 19.66 -2.91
N ASP A 106 23.00 19.90 -2.26
CA ASP A 106 23.81 18.85 -1.62
C ASP A 106 23.19 18.32 -0.32
N ASP A 107 22.20 19.02 0.24
CA ASP A 107 21.43 18.51 1.38
C ASP A 107 20.41 17.45 0.94
N ILE A 108 20.08 17.35 -0.36
CA ILE A 108 19.01 16.47 -0.87
C ILE A 108 19.59 15.19 -1.44
N ILE A 109 19.25 14.08 -0.79
CA ILE A 109 19.55 12.73 -1.26
C ILE A 109 18.24 12.05 -1.61
N SER A 110 17.92 12.02 -2.90
CA SER A 110 16.71 11.38 -3.39
C SER A 110 17.03 10.10 -4.12
N THR A 111 16.10 9.16 -4.08
CA THR A 111 16.01 8.06 -5.04
C THR A 111 15.49 8.53 -6.39
N ALA A 112 15.50 9.85 -6.65
CA ALA A 112 14.75 10.48 -7.73
C ALA A 112 15.19 9.94 -9.08
N VAL A 113 14.33 9.06 -9.56
CA VAL A 113 14.21 8.60 -10.93
C VAL A 113 12.69 8.59 -11.19
N GLY A 114 12.13 9.79 -11.31
CA GLY A 114 10.69 9.99 -11.60
C GLY A 114 10.31 9.54 -13.00
N PRO A 115 9.05 9.67 -13.40
CA PRO A 115 8.69 9.32 -14.76
C PRO A 115 9.56 10.06 -15.81
N GLU A 116 9.61 11.38 -15.69
CA GLU A 116 10.47 12.24 -16.50
C GLU A 116 11.88 12.28 -15.94
N GLY A 117 12.05 12.33 -14.61
CA GLY A 117 13.36 12.38 -13.96
C GLY A 117 14.23 11.16 -14.24
N LEU A 118 13.69 9.94 -14.24
CA LEU A 118 14.41 8.71 -14.60
C LEU A 118 14.86 8.76 -16.03
N SER A 119 13.96 9.11 -16.95
CA SER A 119 14.29 9.14 -18.37
C SER A 119 15.35 10.20 -18.65
N GLN A 120 15.27 11.37 -18.01
CA GLN A 120 16.27 12.44 -18.10
C GLN A 120 17.62 12.03 -17.48
N GLU A 121 17.63 11.45 -16.28
CA GLU A 121 18.86 11.01 -15.61
C GLU A 121 19.55 9.88 -16.39
N LEU A 122 18.77 8.94 -16.95
CA LEU A 122 19.30 7.90 -17.85
C LEU A 122 19.85 8.50 -19.15
N GLU A 123 19.15 9.46 -19.75
CA GLU A 123 19.59 10.14 -20.96
C GLU A 123 20.89 10.92 -20.74
N LEU A 124 21.06 11.58 -19.58
CA LEU A 124 22.28 12.28 -19.20
C LEU A 124 23.51 11.37 -19.18
N VAL A 125 23.34 10.07 -18.90
CA VAL A 125 24.41 9.06 -18.94
C VAL A 125 24.40 8.22 -20.22
N GLY A 126 23.60 8.60 -21.22
CA GLY A 126 23.53 7.96 -22.53
C GLY A 126 22.70 6.66 -22.59
N ILE A 127 21.88 6.38 -21.59
CA ILE A 127 20.98 5.22 -21.54
C ILE A 127 19.62 5.63 -22.11
N LYS A 128 19.18 4.95 -23.18
CA LYS A 128 17.86 5.15 -23.77
C LYS A 128 16.78 4.48 -22.92
N SER A 129 15.62 5.14 -22.77
CA SER A 129 14.42 4.56 -22.14
C SER A 129 13.23 4.60 -23.10
N ILE A 130 12.25 3.71 -22.90
CA ILE A 130 10.98 3.71 -23.66
C ILE A 130 10.02 4.83 -23.14
N GLY A 131 10.46 5.60 -22.14
CA GLY A 131 9.68 6.68 -21.53
C GLY A 131 8.54 6.17 -20.63
N VAL A 132 7.80 7.13 -20.08
CA VAL A 132 6.74 6.91 -19.09
C VAL A 132 5.32 7.15 -19.59
N GLY A 133 5.16 7.53 -20.86
CA GLY A 133 3.85 7.79 -21.44
C GLY A 133 2.87 6.61 -21.36
N PRO A 134 1.58 6.83 -21.67
CA PRO A 134 0.59 5.77 -21.63
C PRO A 134 0.87 4.71 -22.71
N ASP A 135 0.98 3.44 -22.29
CA ASP A 135 0.87 2.30 -23.21
C ASP A 135 -0.62 2.03 -23.47
N VAL A 136 -1.15 2.73 -24.46
CA VAL A 136 -2.56 2.62 -24.84
C VAL A 136 -2.82 1.28 -25.53
N MET A 137 -3.78 0.53 -25.02
CA MET A 137 -4.29 -0.67 -25.69
C MET A 137 -5.09 -0.25 -26.93
N GLN A 138 -4.58 -0.58 -28.12
CA GLN A 138 -5.17 -0.15 -29.41
C GLN A 138 -6.60 -0.67 -29.63
N THR A 139 -6.89 -1.91 -29.24
CA THR A 139 -8.23 -2.52 -29.45
C THR A 139 -8.55 -3.58 -28.42
N SER A 140 -7.68 -4.58 -28.27
CA SER A 140 -7.82 -5.65 -27.29
C SER A 140 -6.45 -6.10 -26.82
N PHE A 141 -6.40 -6.77 -25.66
CA PHE A 141 -5.15 -7.37 -25.19
C PHE A 141 -4.67 -8.48 -26.14
N LYS A 142 -5.59 -9.24 -26.75
CA LYS A 142 -5.25 -10.25 -27.75
C LYS A 142 -4.45 -9.65 -28.92
N ASN A 143 -4.91 -8.53 -29.48
CA ASN A 143 -4.20 -7.86 -30.58
C ASN A 143 -2.85 -7.32 -30.10
N THR A 144 -2.82 -6.73 -28.90
CA THR A 144 -1.57 -6.25 -28.29
C THR A 144 -0.54 -7.36 -28.22
N LEU A 145 -0.98 -8.56 -27.85
CA LEU A 145 -0.12 -9.73 -27.66
C LEU A 145 0.27 -10.40 -29.00
N GLU A 146 -0.59 -10.36 -30.02
CA GLU A 146 -0.27 -10.80 -31.39
C GLU A 146 0.72 -9.86 -32.10
N GLU A 147 0.65 -8.57 -31.83
CA GLU A 147 1.50 -7.54 -32.45
C GLU A 147 2.80 -7.29 -31.66
N PHE A 148 2.87 -7.71 -30.40
CA PHE A 148 4.01 -7.45 -29.53
C PHE A 148 5.28 -8.14 -30.05
N LYS A 149 6.33 -7.34 -30.22
CA LYS A 149 7.69 -7.78 -30.51
C LYS A 149 8.59 -7.26 -29.40
N ALA A 150 9.21 -8.17 -28.65
CA ALA A 150 10.16 -7.81 -27.63
C ALA A 150 11.37 -7.12 -28.27
N ASP A 151 11.77 -5.98 -27.71
CA ASP A 151 12.98 -5.27 -28.11
C ASP A 151 14.21 -5.98 -27.48
N PRO A 152 15.13 -6.56 -28.29
CA PRO A 152 16.28 -7.29 -27.78
C PRO A 152 17.32 -6.39 -27.09
N ASP A 153 17.27 -5.06 -27.29
CA ASP A 153 18.24 -4.11 -26.72
C ASP A 153 17.89 -3.73 -25.26
N ILE A 154 16.75 -4.20 -24.74
CA ILE A 154 16.33 -3.91 -23.37
C ILE A 154 17.17 -4.70 -22.37
N GLY A 155 18.06 -3.99 -21.66
CA GLY A 155 18.92 -4.53 -20.62
C GLY A 155 18.37 -4.39 -19.18
N ALA A 156 17.34 -3.58 -18.95
CA ALA A 156 16.78 -3.36 -17.62
C ALA A 156 15.31 -2.98 -17.64
N VAL A 157 14.58 -3.41 -16.60
CA VAL A 157 13.25 -2.92 -16.23
C VAL A 157 13.37 -2.20 -14.90
N VAL A 158 13.06 -0.90 -14.92
CA VAL A 158 13.09 -0.03 -13.73
C VAL A 158 11.65 0.36 -13.39
N VAL A 159 11.23 0.05 -12.16
CA VAL A 159 9.88 0.35 -11.66
C VAL A 159 9.96 1.49 -10.64
N GLY A 160 9.47 2.65 -11.04
CA GLY A 160 9.24 3.81 -10.18
C GLY A 160 7.76 4.18 -10.12
N TYR A 161 7.47 5.33 -9.53
CA TYR A 161 6.13 5.91 -9.61
C TYR A 161 5.77 6.17 -11.08
N ASP A 162 4.62 5.66 -11.53
CA ASP A 162 4.11 5.81 -12.88
C ASP A 162 2.58 5.92 -12.86
N GLU A 163 2.06 7.14 -13.01
CA GLU A 163 0.63 7.38 -13.07
C GLU A 163 -0.04 6.78 -14.32
N HIS A 164 0.75 6.46 -15.34
CA HIS A 164 0.31 5.78 -16.56
C HIS A 164 0.48 4.26 -16.48
N PHE A 165 0.74 3.69 -15.30
CA PHE A 165 0.83 2.25 -15.12
C PHE A 165 -0.42 1.57 -15.67
N SER A 166 -0.21 0.60 -16.55
CA SER A 166 -1.27 -0.11 -17.28
C SER A 166 -0.99 -1.60 -17.31
N TYR A 167 -2.03 -2.38 -17.62
CA TYR A 167 -1.87 -3.82 -17.81
C TYR A 167 -0.87 -4.15 -18.93
N VAL A 168 -0.80 -3.32 -19.99
CA VAL A 168 0.17 -3.48 -21.08
C VAL A 168 1.60 -3.24 -20.59
N LYS A 169 1.84 -2.21 -19.77
CA LYS A 169 3.17 -1.99 -19.17
C LYS A 169 3.60 -3.15 -18.29
N MET A 170 2.69 -3.65 -17.45
CA MET A 170 2.95 -4.80 -16.59
C MET A 170 3.29 -6.05 -17.41
N PHE A 171 2.55 -6.31 -18.49
CA PHE A 171 2.84 -7.39 -19.44
C PHE A 171 4.23 -7.25 -20.09
N LYS A 172 4.56 -6.06 -20.62
CA LYS A 172 5.88 -5.80 -21.22
C LYS A 172 7.01 -6.00 -20.20
N ALA A 173 6.86 -5.41 -19.01
CA ALA A 173 7.83 -5.53 -17.93
C ALA A 173 8.07 -7.00 -17.54
N ALA A 174 7.00 -7.76 -17.28
CA ALA A 174 7.11 -9.18 -16.96
C ALA A 174 7.75 -9.98 -18.11
N THR A 175 7.39 -9.68 -19.35
CA THR A 175 7.96 -10.34 -20.54
C THR A 175 9.46 -10.05 -20.69
N TYR A 176 9.93 -8.82 -20.50
CA TYR A 176 11.37 -8.52 -20.51
C TYR A 176 12.10 -9.21 -19.35
N LEU A 177 11.48 -9.27 -18.18
CA LEU A 177 12.06 -9.88 -16.97
C LEU A 177 12.14 -11.41 -17.02
N SER A 178 11.44 -12.06 -17.95
CA SER A 178 11.59 -13.50 -18.21
C SER A 178 13.01 -13.85 -18.69
N ASN A 179 13.71 -12.90 -19.31
CA ASN A 179 15.13 -13.03 -19.62
C ASN A 179 15.95 -12.75 -18.34
N PRO A 180 16.71 -13.74 -17.83
CA PRO A 180 17.48 -13.59 -16.58
C PRO A 180 18.57 -12.51 -16.67
N ASN A 181 19.01 -12.14 -17.88
CA ASN A 181 20.04 -11.13 -18.10
C ASN A 181 19.51 -9.69 -18.05
N VAL A 182 18.19 -9.50 -18.10
CA VAL A 182 17.56 -8.18 -17.94
C VAL A 182 17.57 -7.83 -16.47
N LEU A 183 18.05 -6.64 -16.08
CA LEU A 183 18.05 -6.21 -14.68
C LEU A 183 16.63 -5.87 -14.22
N PHE A 184 16.28 -6.23 -12.98
CA PHE A 184 15.03 -5.80 -12.35
C PHE A 184 15.34 -4.82 -11.22
N VAL A 185 14.92 -3.57 -11.35
CA VAL A 185 15.21 -2.51 -10.39
C VAL A 185 13.91 -1.86 -9.91
N GLY A 186 13.74 -1.71 -8.59
CA GLY A 186 12.68 -0.91 -7.98
C GLY A 186 13.26 0.34 -7.34
N THR A 187 12.65 1.51 -7.56
CA THR A 187 13.15 2.75 -6.97
C THR A 187 12.93 2.78 -5.46
N ASN A 188 11.77 2.32 -5.00
CA ASN A 188 11.42 2.11 -3.60
C ASN A 188 10.25 1.11 -3.49
N SER A 189 9.96 0.66 -2.28
CA SER A 189 8.87 -0.28 -1.98
C SER A 189 7.73 0.34 -1.17
N ASP A 190 7.55 1.67 -1.19
CA ASP A 190 6.54 2.33 -0.36
C ASP A 190 5.12 1.98 -0.82
N GLU A 191 4.29 1.44 0.08
CA GLU A 191 2.93 1.00 -0.28
C GLU A 191 1.95 2.18 -0.45
N GLN A 192 2.21 3.30 0.21
CA GLN A 192 1.30 4.45 0.27
C GLN A 192 2.09 5.76 0.37
N TYR A 193 1.54 6.84 -0.18
CA TYR A 193 2.01 8.21 0.06
C TYR A 193 1.20 8.89 1.17
N PRO A 194 1.85 9.57 2.13
CA PRO A 194 1.13 10.36 3.13
C PRO A 194 0.45 11.54 2.46
N ASN A 195 -0.77 11.83 2.89
CA ASN A 195 -1.59 12.91 2.33
C ASN A 195 -2.54 13.46 3.41
N ARG A 196 -3.15 14.62 3.15
CA ARG A 196 -4.05 15.28 4.11
C ARG A 196 -5.51 14.82 4.05
N TYR A 197 -5.84 13.92 3.12
CA TYR A 197 -7.20 13.45 2.89
C TYR A 197 -7.39 12.06 3.50
N ASP A 198 -8.64 11.66 3.74
CA ASP A 198 -8.98 10.31 4.21
C ASP A 198 -8.89 9.24 3.11
N TYR A 199 -8.08 9.49 2.08
CA TYR A 199 -7.90 8.62 0.92
C TYR A 199 -6.55 7.90 1.01
N ILE A 200 -6.54 6.66 0.52
CA ILE A 200 -5.30 5.91 0.37
C ILE A 200 -4.72 6.22 -1.00
N VAL A 201 -3.54 6.82 -1.03
CA VAL A 201 -2.77 7.08 -2.25
C VAL A 201 -1.75 5.96 -2.44
N PRO A 202 -1.91 5.04 -3.41
CA PRO A 202 -0.95 3.96 -3.67
C PRO A 202 0.46 4.48 -3.95
N GLY A 203 1.45 3.92 -3.27
CA GLY A 203 2.86 4.22 -3.52
C GLY A 203 3.48 3.36 -4.63
N THR A 204 4.76 3.60 -4.92
CA THR A 204 5.52 2.83 -5.93
C THR A 204 5.54 1.34 -5.63
N GLY A 205 5.55 0.95 -4.36
CA GLY A 205 5.51 -0.44 -3.91
C GLY A 205 4.31 -1.21 -4.45
N THR A 206 3.19 -0.55 -4.76
CA THR A 206 1.99 -1.19 -5.34
C THR A 206 2.18 -1.56 -6.82
N ILE A 207 2.92 -0.74 -7.57
CA ILE A 207 3.30 -1.02 -8.96
C ILE A 207 4.37 -2.11 -8.98
N LEU A 208 5.36 -1.96 -8.10
CA LEU A 208 6.48 -2.90 -7.97
C LEU A 208 6.02 -4.30 -7.61
N ILE A 209 5.11 -4.45 -6.65
CA ILE A 209 4.60 -5.77 -6.26
C ILE A 209 3.79 -6.42 -7.39
N ALA A 210 3.02 -5.64 -8.17
CA ALA A 210 2.30 -6.15 -9.32
C ALA A 210 3.26 -6.74 -10.37
N VAL A 211 4.32 -6.00 -10.71
CA VAL A 211 5.36 -6.44 -11.65
C VAL A 211 6.16 -7.62 -11.09
N LYS A 212 6.54 -7.58 -9.82
CA LYS A 212 7.24 -8.68 -9.13
C LYS A 212 6.42 -9.97 -9.17
N THR A 213 5.13 -9.91 -8.85
CA THR A 213 4.24 -11.07 -8.89
C THR A 213 4.05 -11.58 -10.32
N ALA A 214 3.92 -10.68 -11.30
CA ALA A 214 3.84 -11.08 -12.70
C ALA A 214 5.13 -11.76 -13.16
N ALA A 215 6.30 -11.18 -12.87
CA ALA A 215 7.60 -11.66 -13.32
C ALA A 215 8.15 -12.84 -12.50
N GLN A 216 7.57 -13.12 -11.33
CA GLN A 216 8.07 -14.10 -10.35
C GLN A 216 9.56 -13.92 -10.04
N ARG A 217 10.00 -12.66 -9.95
CA ARG A 217 11.41 -12.29 -9.77
C ARG A 217 11.53 -11.19 -8.73
N GLU A 218 12.55 -11.26 -7.89
CA GLU A 218 12.83 -10.22 -6.90
C GLU A 218 13.54 -9.02 -7.55
N PRO A 219 13.08 -7.79 -7.30
CA PRO A 219 13.76 -6.58 -7.75
C PRO A 219 14.95 -6.24 -6.84
N PHE A 220 15.94 -5.58 -7.43
CA PHE A 220 16.94 -4.82 -6.70
C PHE A 220 16.33 -3.48 -6.28
N ILE A 221 16.21 -3.22 -4.97
CA ILE A 221 15.66 -1.96 -4.45
C ILE A 221 16.79 -0.95 -4.25
N VAL A 222 16.61 0.26 -4.79
CA VAL A 222 17.61 1.34 -4.65
C VAL A 222 17.35 2.17 -3.39
N GLY A 223 16.09 2.46 -3.10
CA GLY A 223 15.68 3.33 -2.01
C GLY A 223 15.67 2.71 -0.63
N LYS A 224 15.21 3.50 0.35
CA LYS A 224 14.98 3.03 1.72
C LYS A 224 14.03 1.83 1.68
N PRO A 225 14.28 0.74 2.42
CA PRO A 225 15.20 0.59 3.55
C PRO A 225 16.62 0.11 3.19
N GLU A 226 17.01 0.08 1.91
CA GLU A 226 18.33 -0.39 1.52
C GLU A 226 19.44 0.61 1.88
N ALA A 227 20.62 0.10 2.21
CA ALA A 227 21.72 0.89 2.77
C ALA A 227 22.43 1.78 1.75
N TYR A 228 22.11 1.69 0.45
CA TYR A 228 22.79 2.43 -0.63
C TYR A 228 22.90 3.92 -0.37
N ILE A 229 21.82 4.55 0.11
CA ILE A 229 21.81 5.98 0.44
C ILE A 229 22.75 6.28 1.62
N ALA A 230 22.73 5.44 2.65
CA ALA A 230 23.60 5.59 3.81
C ALA A 230 25.07 5.40 3.44
N ASP A 231 25.39 4.42 2.59
CA ASP A 231 26.73 4.16 2.10
C ASP A 231 27.25 5.31 1.23
N PHE A 232 26.41 5.88 0.36
CA PHE A 232 26.74 7.09 -0.40
C PHE A 232 27.08 8.25 0.53
N ILE A 233 26.21 8.56 1.51
CA ILE A 233 26.43 9.67 2.45
C ILE A 233 27.70 9.44 3.29
N LYS A 234 27.96 8.20 3.69
CA LYS A 234 29.16 7.80 4.43
C LYS A 234 30.43 8.04 3.62
N ASN A 235 30.44 7.62 2.35
CA ASN A 235 31.62 7.69 1.49
C ASN A 235 31.91 9.13 1.05
N GLU A 236 30.88 9.88 0.66
CA GLU A 236 31.04 11.25 0.15
C GLU A 236 31.23 12.28 1.27
N TYR A 237 30.54 12.13 2.40
CA TYR A 237 30.50 13.15 3.46
C TYR A 237 31.12 12.70 4.80
N GLY A 238 31.65 11.49 4.89
CA GLY A 238 32.31 11.01 6.12
C GLY A 238 31.36 10.94 7.32
N MET A 239 30.15 10.42 7.12
CA MET A 239 29.15 10.22 8.17
C MET A 239 29.55 9.06 9.12
N ASP A 240 29.48 9.30 10.44
CA ASP A 240 29.61 8.23 11.46
C ASP A 240 28.21 7.69 11.82
N PRO A 241 27.89 6.42 11.53
CA PRO A 241 26.60 5.83 11.87
C PRO A 241 26.20 5.96 13.35
N LYS A 242 27.16 5.87 14.28
CA LYS A 242 26.88 5.94 15.72
C LYS A 242 26.48 7.33 16.18
N ARG A 243 26.80 8.36 15.38
CA ARG A 243 26.48 9.77 15.61
C ARG A 243 25.50 10.29 14.57
N THR A 244 24.68 9.39 14.03
CA THR A 244 23.64 9.69 13.04
C THR A 244 22.26 9.39 13.60
N LEU A 245 21.32 10.30 13.37
CA LEU A 245 19.89 10.14 13.65
C LEU A 245 19.11 10.00 12.33
N MET A 246 18.31 8.96 12.19
CA MET A 246 17.31 8.83 11.14
C MET A 246 15.93 9.24 11.68
N ILE A 247 15.32 10.25 11.06
CA ILE A 247 13.97 10.73 11.36
C ILE A 247 13.05 10.29 10.22
N GLY A 248 11.95 9.63 10.54
CA GLY A 248 11.01 9.10 9.55
C GLY A 248 9.59 8.98 10.08
N ASP A 249 8.62 8.85 9.19
CA ASP A 249 7.22 8.57 9.52
C ASP A 249 6.86 7.09 9.31
N ARG A 250 7.81 6.31 8.75
CA ARG A 250 7.54 4.96 8.24
C ARG A 250 8.53 3.93 8.78
N CYS A 251 8.00 2.93 9.50
CA CYS A 251 8.82 1.91 10.14
C CYS A 251 9.57 1.00 9.16
N ASN A 252 8.91 0.51 8.11
CA ASN A 252 9.47 -0.45 7.15
C ASN A 252 10.49 0.16 6.17
N THR A 253 10.61 1.48 6.10
CA THR A 253 11.62 2.16 5.28
C THR A 253 12.61 2.95 6.13
N ASP A 254 12.16 3.97 6.85
CA ASP A 254 13.04 4.89 7.57
C ASP A 254 13.66 4.25 8.81
N ILE A 255 12.82 3.69 9.67
CA ILE A 255 13.29 3.07 10.91
C ILE A 255 14.13 1.84 10.58
N LEU A 256 13.71 1.04 9.61
CA LEU A 256 14.48 -0.11 9.16
C LEU A 256 15.83 0.27 8.54
N LEU A 257 15.90 1.36 7.74
CA LEU A 257 17.18 1.91 7.26
C LEU A 257 18.08 2.23 8.45
N GLY A 258 17.56 2.98 9.42
CA GLY A 258 18.31 3.36 10.61
C GLY A 258 18.78 2.16 11.44
N THR A 259 17.93 1.14 11.60
CA THR A 259 18.29 -0.11 12.26
C THR A 259 19.41 -0.84 11.52
N ARG A 260 19.29 -1.02 10.20
CA ARG A 260 20.28 -1.72 9.36
C ARG A 260 21.63 -1.01 9.35
N CYS A 261 21.62 0.32 9.34
CA CYS A 261 22.84 1.11 9.30
C CYS A 261 23.44 1.40 10.69
N GLY A 262 22.75 1.03 11.78
CA GLY A 262 23.21 1.29 13.14
C GLY A 262 23.05 2.75 13.59
N PHE A 263 22.12 3.48 12.99
CA PHE A 263 21.74 4.83 13.39
C PHE A 263 20.82 4.81 14.60
N GLN A 264 20.74 5.93 15.31
CA GLN A 264 19.61 6.20 16.19
C GLN A 264 18.36 6.49 15.35
N THR A 265 17.18 6.12 15.83
CA THR A 265 15.93 6.29 15.06
C THR A 265 14.86 7.08 15.81
N MET A 266 14.21 8.01 15.11
CA MET A 266 13.08 8.79 15.61
C MET A 266 11.90 8.64 14.66
N LEU A 267 10.80 8.08 15.16
CA LEU A 267 9.52 8.04 14.45
C LEU A 267 8.72 9.32 14.72
N VAL A 268 8.14 9.94 13.70
CA VAL A 268 7.08 10.95 13.86
C VAL A 268 5.73 10.35 13.46
N LEU A 269 4.66 10.68 14.17
CA LEU A 269 3.32 10.15 13.93
C LEU A 269 2.47 11.04 13.00
N SER A 270 3.11 12.00 12.32
CA SER A 270 2.49 12.91 11.36
C SER A 270 2.30 12.32 9.96
N GLY A 271 2.75 11.09 9.72
CA GLY A 271 2.67 10.40 8.42
C GLY A 271 2.04 9.01 8.50
N ILE A 272 2.70 8.00 7.94
CA ILE A 272 2.10 6.68 7.66
C ILE A 272 1.98 5.77 8.89
N THR A 273 3.05 5.53 9.64
CA THR A 273 3.02 4.54 10.72
C THR A 273 2.22 5.05 11.91
N THR A 274 1.20 4.29 12.31
CA THR A 274 0.37 4.64 13.46
C THR A 274 1.01 4.23 14.79
N PHE A 275 0.65 4.93 15.87
CA PHE A 275 1.08 4.57 17.25
C PHE A 275 0.71 3.12 17.60
N LYS A 276 -0.46 2.66 17.14
CA LYS A 276 -0.97 1.30 17.36
C LYS A 276 -0.06 0.26 16.71
N GLU A 277 0.30 0.45 15.44
CA GLU A 277 1.22 -0.45 14.73
C GLU A 277 2.59 -0.51 15.42
N ALA A 278 3.19 0.64 15.72
CA ALA A 278 4.50 0.67 16.38
C ALA A 278 4.47 -0.04 17.75
N THR A 279 3.36 0.10 18.50
CA THR A 279 3.15 -0.63 19.77
C THR A 279 3.04 -2.14 19.55
N GLN A 280 2.30 -2.58 18.53
CA GLN A 280 2.17 -4.00 18.19
C GLN A 280 3.51 -4.62 17.80
N ARG A 281 4.32 -3.90 16.99
CA ARG A 281 5.67 -4.32 16.59
C ARG A 281 6.58 -4.51 17.82
N LYS A 282 6.53 -3.57 18.76
CA LYS A 282 7.27 -3.67 20.04
C LYS A 282 6.89 -4.89 20.87
N GLN A 283 5.63 -5.32 20.81
CA GLN A 283 5.13 -6.52 21.52
C GLN A 283 5.44 -7.82 20.78
N SER A 284 5.84 -7.74 19.51
CA SER A 284 6.12 -8.91 18.68
C SER A 284 7.35 -9.68 19.16
N LYS A 285 7.29 -11.01 19.01
CA LYS A 285 8.43 -11.90 19.25
C LYS A 285 9.28 -12.11 18.00
N LYS A 286 8.78 -11.75 16.81
CA LYS A 286 9.47 -11.91 15.53
C LYS A 286 10.60 -10.88 15.42
N GLN A 287 11.79 -11.31 15.01
CA GLN A 287 12.94 -10.40 14.88
C GLN A 287 12.69 -9.31 13.84
N GLU A 288 12.11 -9.67 12.70
CA GLU A 288 11.76 -8.74 11.62
C GLU A 288 10.89 -7.58 12.10
N GLU A 289 9.90 -7.86 12.97
CA GLU A 289 9.03 -6.81 13.56
C GLU A 289 9.76 -5.97 14.60
N LYS A 290 10.73 -6.57 15.32
CA LYS A 290 11.54 -5.84 16.29
C LYS A 290 12.46 -4.85 15.61
N ASP A 291 13.04 -5.21 14.45
CA ASP A 291 13.93 -4.34 13.68
C ASP A 291 13.24 -3.06 13.18
N LEU A 292 11.90 -3.07 13.16
CA LEU A 292 11.03 -1.94 12.82
C LEU A 292 10.69 -1.04 14.02
N VAL A 293 11.11 -1.39 15.24
CA VAL A 293 10.79 -0.61 16.45
C VAL A 293 11.73 0.58 16.56
N PRO A 294 11.21 1.82 16.57
CA PRO A 294 12.05 3.01 16.68
C PRO A 294 12.63 3.17 18.09
N ASP A 295 13.74 3.90 18.19
CA ASP A 295 14.35 4.21 19.48
C ASP A 295 13.47 5.19 20.26
N VAL A 296 13.03 6.26 19.60
CA VAL A 296 12.13 7.28 20.17
C VAL A 296 11.04 7.67 19.19
N TYR A 297 10.00 8.36 19.68
CA TYR A 297 8.97 8.94 18.82
C TYR A 297 8.48 10.31 19.29
N LEU A 298 7.84 11.04 18.37
CA LEU A 298 7.14 12.31 18.55
C LEU A 298 5.77 12.27 17.84
N GLU A 299 4.83 13.13 18.22
CA GLU A 299 3.59 13.27 17.43
C GLU A 299 3.92 13.94 16.09
N LYS A 300 4.74 15.00 16.13
CA LYS A 300 5.30 15.68 14.95
C LYS A 300 6.68 16.25 15.26
N LEU A 301 7.48 16.52 14.22
CA LEU A 301 8.85 17.01 14.39
C LEU A 301 8.90 18.33 15.17
N GLY A 302 7.94 19.23 14.95
CA GLY A 302 7.85 20.54 15.61
C GLY A 302 7.71 20.48 17.14
N ASP A 303 7.34 19.33 17.72
CA ASP A 303 7.25 19.17 19.17
C ASP A 303 8.62 19.34 19.87
N LEU A 304 9.74 19.23 19.14
CA LEU A 304 11.07 19.53 19.64
C LEU A 304 11.29 21.02 19.97
N LEU A 305 10.49 21.93 19.41
CA LEU A 305 10.55 23.37 19.70
C LEU A 305 9.89 23.75 21.03
N LEU A 306 9.27 22.80 21.72
CA LEU A 306 8.71 23.03 23.04
C LEU A 306 9.81 22.85 24.09
N PRO A 307 10.37 23.95 24.61
CA PRO A 307 10.75 23.95 26.02
C PRO A 307 10.18 25.19 26.71
N ILE A 308 9.61 25.05 27.92
CA ILE A 308 9.42 26.21 28.82
C ILE A 308 8.39 27.23 28.31
N HIS A 309 7.09 26.94 28.40
CA HIS A 309 6.03 27.88 28.82
C HIS A 309 4.67 27.17 28.79
N PRO A 310 3.79 27.37 29.78
CA PRO A 310 2.45 26.79 29.77
C PRO A 310 1.50 27.61 28.89
N SER A 311 0.53 26.89 28.30
CA SER A 311 -0.72 27.37 27.65
C SER A 311 -0.57 27.89 26.20
N LYS A 312 -1.45 27.59 25.24
CA LYS A 312 -2.87 27.16 25.23
C LYS A 312 -3.12 26.23 24.03
N ARG A 313 -3.75 25.08 24.23
CA ARG A 313 -4.35 24.28 23.15
C ARG A 313 -5.54 25.05 22.57
N LYS A 314 -5.52 25.37 21.27
CA LYS A 314 -6.73 25.60 20.48
C LYS A 314 -7.15 24.26 19.89
N GLN A 315 -8.32 23.75 20.29
CA GLN A 315 -8.95 22.60 19.65
C GLN A 315 -9.35 23.00 18.22
N ALA A 316 -8.78 22.31 17.23
CA ALA A 316 -9.36 22.24 15.90
C ALA A 316 -10.61 21.35 16.00
N LYS A 317 -11.76 21.89 15.60
CA LYS A 317 -13.03 21.16 15.48
C LYS A 317 -12.98 20.34 14.19
N ASN A 318 -12.99 19.02 14.32
CA ASN A 318 -13.30 18.13 13.19
C ASN A 318 -14.83 18.14 12.99
N GLU A 319 -15.29 18.82 11.95
CA GLU A 319 -16.66 18.69 11.44
C GLU A 319 -16.71 17.47 10.51
N CYS A 320 -17.31 16.37 10.99
CA CYS A 320 -17.64 15.23 10.14
C CYS A 320 -19.03 15.50 9.52
N GLN A 321 -19.07 15.74 8.21
CA GLN A 321 -20.32 15.93 7.48
C GLN A 321 -21.03 14.59 7.26
N ASN A 322 -22.31 14.53 7.62
CA ASN A 322 -23.21 13.42 7.32
C ASN A 322 -23.35 13.23 5.80
N VAL A 323 -22.86 12.11 5.26
CA VAL A 323 -23.10 11.72 3.87
C VAL A 323 -24.41 10.95 3.77
N VAL A 324 -25.46 11.62 3.30
CA VAL A 324 -26.68 11.00 2.78
C VAL A 324 -26.64 11.15 1.25
N LYS A 325 -26.15 10.12 0.53
CA LYS A 325 -26.52 9.74 -0.85
C LYS A 325 -25.60 8.63 -1.39
N VAL A 326 -26.22 7.57 -1.91
CA VAL A 326 -25.58 6.45 -2.63
C VAL A 326 -25.74 6.68 -4.14
N ARG A 327 -24.67 6.52 -4.94
CA ARG A 327 -24.74 6.45 -6.41
C ARG A 327 -24.21 5.09 -6.90
N ARG A 328 -25.01 4.39 -7.70
CA ARG A 328 -24.74 3.09 -8.33
C ARG A 328 -24.31 3.32 -9.79
N ALA A 329 -23.35 2.55 -10.31
CA ALA A 329 -23.02 2.51 -11.75
C ALA A 329 -22.64 1.08 -12.22
N LEU A 330 -23.58 0.45 -12.96
CA LEU A 330 -23.54 -0.53 -14.09
C LEU A 330 -22.42 -1.61 -14.14
N PHE A 331 -22.66 -2.92 -14.37
CA PHE A 331 -23.34 -3.64 -15.50
C PHE A 331 -24.14 -4.93 -15.07
N GLU A 332 -24.87 -5.56 -16.01
CA GLU A 332 -26.01 -6.53 -15.91
C GLU A 332 -25.76 -8.00 -15.38
N PRO A 333 -26.81 -8.87 -15.37
CA PRO A 333 -27.47 -9.38 -14.18
C PRO A 333 -26.73 -10.55 -13.52
N ILE A 334 -26.37 -10.35 -12.26
CA ILE A 334 -25.94 -11.38 -11.30
C ILE A 334 -27.20 -11.78 -10.52
N ASP A 335 -27.35 -13.05 -10.19
CA ASP A 335 -28.41 -13.52 -9.29
C ASP A 335 -28.32 -12.78 -7.95
N HIS A 336 -29.23 -11.82 -7.77
CA HIS A 336 -29.21 -10.88 -6.66
C HIS A 336 -29.60 -11.53 -5.33
N GLU A 337 -30.41 -12.60 -5.35
CA GLU A 337 -30.87 -13.24 -4.12
C GLU A 337 -29.78 -14.10 -3.49
N GLU A 338 -29.01 -14.83 -4.29
CA GLU A 338 -27.93 -15.68 -3.78
C GLU A 338 -26.77 -14.84 -3.24
N THR A 339 -26.39 -13.79 -3.98
CA THR A 339 -25.32 -12.86 -3.59
C THR A 339 -25.70 -12.07 -2.33
N GLN A 340 -26.96 -11.64 -2.20
CA GLN A 340 -27.44 -10.94 -1.02
C GLN A 340 -27.49 -11.87 0.21
N LYS A 341 -28.02 -13.09 0.06
CA LYS A 341 -28.00 -14.10 1.14
C LYS A 341 -26.57 -14.42 1.60
N PHE A 342 -25.63 -14.52 0.66
CA PHE A 342 -24.22 -14.75 0.96
C PHE A 342 -23.59 -13.57 1.72
N LEU A 343 -23.79 -12.33 1.26
CA LEU A 343 -23.29 -11.14 1.95
C LEU A 343 -23.86 -10.99 3.37
N GLU A 344 -25.15 -11.25 3.53
CA GLU A 344 -25.81 -11.22 4.85
C GLU A 344 -25.28 -12.33 5.78
N GLN A 345 -25.02 -13.53 5.24
CA GLN A 345 -24.41 -14.63 6.00
C GLN A 345 -22.97 -14.33 6.43
N GLU A 346 -22.12 -13.79 5.56
CA GLU A 346 -20.73 -13.49 5.92
C GLU A 346 -20.60 -12.29 6.88
N LEU A 347 -21.43 -11.25 6.71
CA LEU A 347 -21.53 -10.15 7.67
C LEU A 347 -21.95 -10.65 9.06
N SER A 348 -22.85 -11.65 9.12
CA SER A 348 -23.27 -12.28 10.38
C SER A 348 -22.18 -13.13 11.04
N LYS A 349 -21.34 -13.82 10.27
CA LYS A 349 -20.21 -14.60 10.81
C LYS A 349 -19.11 -13.69 11.35
N GLN A 350 -18.84 -12.58 10.67
CA GLN A 350 -17.84 -11.60 11.10
C GLN A 350 -18.28 -10.89 12.39
N SER A 351 -19.56 -10.57 12.53
CA SER A 351 -20.11 -9.98 13.76
C SER A 351 -20.06 -10.96 14.94
N VAL A 352 -20.24 -12.26 14.73
CA VAL A 352 -20.07 -13.30 15.75
C VAL A 352 -18.60 -13.39 16.20
N ASN A 353 -17.65 -13.39 15.27
CA ASN A 353 -16.21 -13.41 15.60
C ASN A 353 -15.75 -12.17 16.39
N GLU A 354 -16.22 -10.98 16.03
CA GLU A 354 -15.94 -9.75 16.80
C GLU A 354 -16.68 -9.77 18.15
N SER A 355 -17.90 -10.31 18.22
CA SER A 355 -18.65 -10.44 19.47
C SER A 355 -17.94 -11.36 20.48
N GLU A 356 -17.37 -12.49 20.02
CA GLU A 356 -16.58 -13.39 20.88
C GLU A 356 -15.24 -12.78 21.33
N LYS A 357 -14.63 -11.97 20.46
CA LYS A 357 -13.36 -11.27 20.72
C LYS A 357 -13.52 -10.17 21.77
N TRP A 358 -14.61 -9.40 21.71
CA TRP A 358 -14.87 -8.28 22.60
C TRP A 358 -15.81 -8.61 23.77
N GLU A 359 -16.37 -9.81 23.81
CA GLU A 359 -17.40 -10.20 24.80
C GLU A 359 -18.58 -9.23 24.81
N PHE A 360 -19.00 -8.79 23.63
CA PHE A 360 -20.06 -7.80 23.46
C PHE A 360 -20.91 -8.17 22.24
N ASP A 361 -22.21 -8.31 22.44
CA ASP A 361 -23.21 -8.54 21.41
C ASP A 361 -23.55 -7.18 20.78
N PHE A 362 -22.89 -6.87 19.67
CA PHE A 362 -23.04 -5.60 18.97
C PHE A 362 -24.40 -5.44 18.28
N VAL A 363 -25.14 -6.53 18.10
CA VAL A 363 -26.48 -6.51 17.51
C VAL A 363 -27.52 -6.10 18.55
N ASN A 364 -27.39 -6.60 19.77
CA ASN A 364 -28.31 -6.29 20.87
C ASN A 364 -27.72 -5.32 21.90
N GLU A 365 -26.59 -4.69 21.57
CA GLU A 365 -25.85 -3.70 22.35
C GLU A 365 -25.65 -4.08 23.83
N ARG A 366 -25.25 -5.34 24.08
CA ARG A 366 -25.12 -5.86 25.45
C ARG A 366 -23.85 -6.70 25.65
N PRO A 367 -23.24 -6.69 26.84
CA PRO A 367 -22.12 -7.57 27.14
C PRO A 367 -22.50 -9.05 27.08
N LEU A 368 -21.64 -9.88 26.51
CA LEU A 368 -21.73 -11.33 26.59
C LEU A 368 -21.12 -11.79 27.93
N LYS A 369 -21.90 -12.48 28.76
CA LYS A 369 -21.50 -12.89 30.12
C LYS A 369 -20.46 -14.02 30.19
N THR A 370 -19.80 -14.36 29.07
CA THR A 370 -19.25 -15.70 28.89
C THR A 370 -17.82 -15.89 29.43
N LYS A 371 -17.03 -14.83 29.64
CA LYS A 371 -15.60 -14.97 30.02
C LYS A 371 -14.98 -13.88 30.91
N GLY A 372 -15.64 -12.75 31.16
CA GLY A 372 -15.24 -11.77 32.19
C GLY A 372 -13.93 -11.04 31.91
N ARG A 373 -13.45 -10.97 30.65
CA ARG A 373 -12.20 -10.28 30.28
C ARG A 373 -12.35 -8.77 30.23
N TYR A 374 -13.57 -8.26 30.06
CA TYR A 374 -13.89 -6.84 29.99
C TYR A 374 -15.04 -6.48 30.94
N GLU A 375 -14.89 -5.38 31.66
CA GLU A 375 -15.94 -4.79 32.48
C GLU A 375 -16.61 -3.66 31.70
N TRP A 376 -17.86 -3.86 31.30
CA TRP A 376 -18.62 -2.90 30.51
C TRP A 376 -19.50 -2.05 31.43
N THR A 377 -19.33 -0.73 31.40
CA THR A 377 -20.18 0.22 32.13
C THR A 377 -21.08 0.97 31.18
N VAL A 378 -22.38 0.97 31.46
CA VAL A 378 -23.36 1.79 30.74
C VAL A 378 -23.23 3.22 31.24
N VAL A 379 -22.69 4.10 30.40
CA VAL A 379 -22.59 5.53 30.72
C VAL A 379 -23.90 6.19 30.26
N ASN A 380 -24.77 6.57 31.21
CA ASN A 380 -25.91 7.42 30.89
C ASN A 380 -25.38 8.76 30.38
N SER A 381 -25.88 9.21 29.23
CA SER A 381 -25.45 10.44 28.54
C SER A 381 -25.57 11.72 29.38
N SER A 382 -26.23 11.65 30.55
CA SER A 382 -26.40 12.72 31.52
C SER A 382 -25.32 12.81 32.61
N SER A 383 -24.36 11.87 32.69
CA SER A 383 -23.24 11.93 33.65
C SER A 383 -21.84 11.79 33.04
N ALA A 384 -21.70 11.90 31.72
CA ALA A 384 -20.41 11.98 31.05
C ALA A 384 -19.83 13.41 31.16
N PRO A 385 -18.53 13.59 31.48
CA PRO A 385 -17.90 14.91 31.50
C PRO A 385 -17.88 15.54 30.09
N ASP A 386 -18.62 16.65 29.96
CA ASP A 386 -18.75 17.58 28.82
C ASP A 386 -18.55 17.01 27.39
N LEU A 387 -19.63 16.43 26.85
CA LEU A 387 -19.91 16.42 25.41
C LEU A 387 -20.98 17.49 25.12
N GLU A 388 -20.70 18.39 24.17
CA GLU A 388 -21.51 19.58 23.86
C GLU A 388 -23.02 19.27 23.69
N LYS A 389 -23.86 20.09 24.34
CA LYS A 389 -25.33 19.98 24.46
C LYS A 389 -26.12 20.09 23.13
N PRO A 390 -27.36 19.55 23.07
CA PRO A 390 -28.18 19.48 21.85
C PRO A 390 -28.79 20.83 21.46
N ARG A 391 -28.81 21.14 20.15
CA ARG A 391 -29.57 22.28 19.58
C ARG A 391 -30.93 21.83 19.04
N LYS A 392 -31.88 22.75 19.20
CA LYS A 392 -33.35 22.69 19.13
C LYS A 392 -33.99 21.95 17.94
N LYS A 393 -35.13 21.30 18.23
CA LYS A 393 -36.22 20.93 17.30
C LYS A 393 -36.60 22.11 16.39
N ILE A 394 -36.71 21.85 15.10
CA ILE A 394 -37.64 22.54 14.20
C ILE A 394 -38.48 21.44 13.54
N GLU A 395 -39.77 21.47 13.84
CA GLU A 395 -40.83 20.74 13.14
C GLU A 395 -41.20 21.58 11.91
N GLU A 396 -41.25 20.99 10.71
CA GLU A 396 -42.18 21.37 9.63
C GLU A 396 -42.21 20.31 8.49
N VAL A 397 -43.28 19.51 8.53
CA VAL A 397 -44.22 19.11 7.45
C VAL A 397 -43.70 19.02 6.01
N TYR A 398 -43.71 17.82 5.42
CA TYR A 398 -44.24 17.57 4.06
C TYR A 398 -44.84 16.15 3.93
N ASP A 399 -46.05 16.12 3.40
CA ASP A 399 -46.99 15.00 3.21
C ASP A 399 -46.54 14.05 2.09
N THR A 400 -46.59 12.73 2.35
CA THR A 400 -46.19 11.64 1.44
C THR A 400 -47.38 10.97 0.73
N SER A 401 -48.48 11.68 0.51
CA SER A 401 -49.66 11.13 -0.18
C SER A 401 -49.91 11.81 -1.53
N THR A 402 -49.07 11.51 -2.52
CA THR A 402 -49.44 11.51 -3.96
C THR A 402 -48.18 11.20 -4.76
N LEU A 403 -48.10 10.00 -5.35
CA LEU A 403 -47.45 9.73 -6.65
C LEU A 403 -47.39 8.21 -6.89
N TYR A 404 -48.56 7.62 -7.13
CA TYR A 404 -48.70 6.58 -8.14
C TYR A 404 -50.01 6.87 -8.89
N PRO A 405 -49.95 6.92 -10.23
CA PRO A 405 -50.90 6.10 -10.96
C PRO A 405 -50.25 5.21 -12.03
N GLN A 406 -50.91 4.06 -12.10
CA GLN A 406 -50.91 2.97 -13.04
C GLN A 406 -50.72 3.31 -14.54
N THR A 407 -49.89 2.48 -15.19
CA THR A 407 -49.98 1.88 -16.54
C THR A 407 -50.73 2.58 -17.69
N LEU A 408 -50.00 2.70 -18.82
CA LEU A 408 -50.32 2.34 -20.23
C LEU A 408 -50.13 3.44 -21.30
N SER A 409 -49.50 2.97 -22.39
CA SER A 409 -49.49 3.46 -23.78
C SER A 409 -48.47 4.54 -24.22
N THR A 410 -47.68 4.17 -25.22
CA THR A 410 -46.82 5.03 -26.06
C THR A 410 -47.67 5.93 -26.98
N PRO A 411 -47.23 7.17 -27.28
CA PRO A 411 -46.64 7.41 -28.61
C PRO A 411 -45.48 8.44 -28.66
N LYS A 412 -44.82 8.43 -29.83
CA LYS A 412 -43.73 9.29 -30.32
C LYS A 412 -44.05 10.80 -30.28
N VAL A 413 -43.01 11.64 -30.24
CA VAL A 413 -42.64 12.70 -31.21
C VAL A 413 -41.85 13.83 -30.51
N ASP A 414 -40.64 14.06 -31.05
CA ASP A 414 -39.87 15.29 -31.24
C ASP A 414 -39.89 16.42 -30.19
N GLY A 415 -38.70 16.82 -29.75
CA GLY A 415 -38.48 18.08 -29.03
C GLY A 415 -37.10 18.15 -28.39
N GLU A 416 -36.28 19.07 -28.89
CA GLU A 416 -34.91 19.37 -28.49
C GLU A 416 -34.73 19.53 -26.97
N PHE A 417 -33.70 18.89 -26.40
CA PHE A 417 -33.26 19.17 -25.04
C PHE A 417 -31.99 20.02 -25.07
N GLU A 418 -32.16 21.27 -24.63
CA GLU A 418 -31.08 22.18 -24.27
C GLU A 418 -30.17 21.57 -23.19
N LYS A 419 -28.86 21.75 -23.41
CA LYS A 419 -27.83 21.48 -22.41
C LYS A 419 -27.99 22.44 -21.23
N LYS A 420 -28.10 21.89 -20.02
CA LYS A 420 -27.66 22.57 -18.80
C LYS A 420 -26.41 21.87 -18.28
N GLU A 421 -25.30 22.59 -18.39
CA GLU A 421 -24.06 22.35 -17.65
C GLU A 421 -24.33 22.48 -16.15
N GLU A 422 -23.76 21.58 -15.34
CA GLU A 422 -23.38 21.91 -13.96
C GLU A 422 -22.27 20.99 -13.43
N ASN A 423 -21.11 21.63 -13.25
CA ASN A 423 -20.13 21.53 -12.17
C ASN A 423 -19.11 20.37 -12.11
N SER A 424 -17.94 20.70 -12.69
CA SER A 424 -16.61 20.13 -12.48
C SER A 424 -16.02 20.52 -11.11
N ALA A 425 -15.52 19.53 -10.37
CA ALA A 425 -14.61 19.77 -9.24
C ALA A 425 -13.66 18.57 -9.00
N VAL A 426 -13.11 17.96 -10.07
CA VAL A 426 -12.09 16.89 -9.97
C VAL A 426 -11.00 16.98 -11.05
N GLU A 427 -10.95 18.02 -11.89
CA GLU A 427 -10.04 18.08 -13.04
C GLU A 427 -8.83 19.03 -12.90
N SER A 428 -8.63 19.70 -11.76
CA SER A 428 -7.57 20.71 -11.63
C SER A 428 -6.22 20.22 -11.07
N MET A 429 -5.83 18.97 -11.35
CA MET A 429 -4.46 18.47 -11.04
C MET A 429 -3.72 17.92 -12.27
N ILE A 430 -4.07 18.38 -13.47
CA ILE A 430 -3.41 17.99 -14.71
C ILE A 430 -2.72 19.23 -15.30
N VAL A 431 -1.39 19.20 -15.34
CA VAL A 431 -0.58 20.22 -16.03
C VAL A 431 -0.59 19.92 -17.54
N ASP A 432 -0.62 21.02 -18.28
CA ASP A 432 -1.01 21.20 -19.68
C ASP A 432 -0.10 20.50 -20.71
N GLY A 433 -0.71 19.97 -21.77
CA GLY A 433 -0.06 19.31 -22.89
C GLY A 433 -1.04 19.08 -24.03
N THR A 434 -1.36 20.16 -24.76
CA THR A 434 -2.31 20.14 -25.89
C THR A 434 -1.66 19.64 -27.19
N PRO A 435 -2.27 18.70 -27.94
CA PRO A 435 -1.99 18.52 -29.37
C PRO A 435 -3.12 19.10 -30.25
N PRO A 436 -2.86 19.39 -31.54
CA PRO A 436 -3.78 20.14 -32.39
C PRO A 436 -4.96 19.28 -32.87
N LYS A 437 -6.08 19.98 -33.09
CA LYS A 437 -7.32 19.46 -33.66
C LYS A 437 -7.14 19.11 -35.13
N ASP A 438 -7.48 17.88 -35.50
CA ASP A 438 -8.14 17.66 -36.78
C ASP A 438 -9.14 16.50 -36.73
N SER A 439 -10.29 16.75 -37.33
CA SER A 439 -11.54 16.01 -37.19
C SER A 439 -11.70 14.90 -38.23
N ASN A 440 -12.36 13.80 -37.80
CA ASN A 440 -13.02 12.73 -38.57
C ASN A 440 -12.31 11.37 -38.62
N LYS A 441 -12.44 10.63 -37.53
CA LYS A 441 -12.76 9.18 -37.49
C LYS A 441 -13.19 8.81 -36.07
N LYS A 442 -14.50 8.71 -35.82
CA LYS A 442 -15.03 8.14 -34.57
C LYS A 442 -14.88 6.61 -34.62
N GLN A 443 -13.67 6.15 -34.38
CA GLN A 443 -13.45 4.82 -33.82
C GLN A 443 -13.37 5.05 -32.31
N SER A 444 -14.25 4.38 -31.55
CA SER A 444 -14.26 4.44 -30.10
C SER A 444 -12.94 3.88 -29.55
N LEU A 445 -11.92 4.74 -29.44
CA LEU A 445 -10.75 4.49 -28.59
C LEU A 445 -11.29 4.27 -27.18
N ILE A 446 -11.19 3.02 -26.70
CA ILE A 446 -11.35 2.73 -25.28
C ILE A 446 -10.27 3.55 -24.59
N THR A 447 -10.63 4.72 -24.05
CA THR A 447 -9.68 5.59 -23.36
C THR A 447 -9.03 4.76 -22.26
N GLY A 448 -7.73 4.53 -22.42
CA GLY A 448 -6.91 3.70 -21.54
C GLY A 448 -6.89 4.28 -20.14
N LYS A 449 -7.89 3.92 -19.32
CA LYS A 449 -7.92 4.29 -17.92
C LYS A 449 -6.75 3.57 -17.24
N SER A 450 -5.78 4.34 -16.80
CA SER A 450 -4.63 3.90 -16.01
C SER A 450 -5.06 2.90 -14.93
N LEU A 451 -4.34 1.78 -14.85
CA LEU A 451 -4.54 0.76 -13.82
C LEU A 451 -4.28 1.36 -12.44
N TYR A 452 -3.31 2.28 -12.35
CA TYR A 452 -3.02 3.04 -11.13
C TYR A 452 -4.25 3.82 -10.64
N VAL A 453 -4.99 4.51 -11.52
CA VAL A 453 -6.22 5.24 -11.13
C VAL A 453 -7.30 4.30 -10.59
N LYS A 454 -7.42 3.09 -11.13
CA LYS A 454 -8.36 2.07 -10.62
C LYS A 454 -7.92 1.55 -9.26
N MET A 455 -6.62 1.29 -9.08
CA MET A 455 -6.04 0.89 -7.79
C MET A 455 -6.26 1.97 -6.72
N PHE A 456 -6.02 3.24 -7.04
CA PHE A 456 -6.28 4.37 -6.14
C PHE A 456 -7.73 4.39 -5.64
N LYS A 457 -8.69 4.26 -6.56
CA LYS A 457 -10.12 4.20 -6.19
C LYS A 457 -10.45 2.99 -5.32
N ALA A 458 -9.95 1.81 -5.68
CA ALA A 458 -10.18 0.59 -4.92
C ALA A 458 -9.61 0.71 -3.50
N ALA A 459 -8.35 1.13 -3.36
CA ALA A 459 -7.71 1.35 -2.06
C ALA A 459 -8.48 2.38 -1.22
N THR A 460 -8.91 3.48 -1.84
CA THR A 460 -9.71 4.50 -1.18
C THR A 460 -11.06 3.95 -0.70
N TYR A 461 -11.78 3.16 -1.49
CA TYR A 461 -13.02 2.53 -1.01
C TYR A 461 -12.77 1.56 0.13
N LEU A 462 -11.64 0.86 0.10
CA LEU A 462 -11.23 -0.08 1.13
C LEU A 462 -10.72 0.57 2.42
N SER A 463 -10.55 1.90 2.47
CA SER A 463 -10.34 2.59 3.75
C SER A 463 -11.57 2.50 4.66
N ASN A 464 -12.76 2.32 4.08
CA ASN A 464 -13.97 2.03 4.83
C ASN A 464 -14.01 0.55 5.25
N PRO A 465 -14.04 0.24 6.56
CA PRO A 465 -14.04 -1.15 7.05
C PRO A 465 -15.28 -1.94 6.62
N ASN A 466 -16.39 -1.27 6.28
CA ASN A 466 -17.63 -1.92 5.85
C ASN A 466 -17.64 -2.31 4.36
N VAL A 467 -16.61 -1.92 3.60
CA VAL A 467 -16.46 -2.34 2.20
C VAL A 467 -15.74 -3.68 2.17
N LEU A 468 -16.36 -4.68 1.53
CA LEU A 468 -15.75 -6.00 1.34
C LEU A 468 -14.72 -5.96 0.22
N PHE A 469 -13.53 -6.50 0.48
CA PHE A 469 -12.52 -6.70 -0.54
C PHE A 469 -12.63 -8.12 -1.09
N VAL A 470 -13.12 -8.29 -2.32
CA VAL A 470 -13.28 -9.62 -2.94
C VAL A 470 -12.32 -9.78 -4.11
N GLY A 471 -11.55 -10.86 -4.10
CA GLY A 471 -10.72 -11.31 -5.22
C GLY A 471 -11.35 -12.51 -5.92
N THR A 472 -11.39 -12.51 -7.24
CA THR A 472 -11.98 -13.62 -8.01
C THR A 472 -11.07 -14.86 -8.04
N ASN A 473 -9.75 -14.65 -8.13
CA ASN A 473 -8.72 -15.67 -8.04
C ASN A 473 -7.39 -15.01 -7.65
N SER A 474 -6.41 -15.83 -7.32
CA SER A 474 -5.06 -15.42 -6.94
C SER A 474 -4.01 -15.74 -8.00
N ASP A 475 -4.41 -16.09 -9.23
CA ASP A 475 -3.48 -16.52 -10.27
C ASP A 475 -2.53 -15.37 -10.65
N GLU A 476 -1.22 -15.63 -10.54
CA GLU A 476 -0.18 -14.62 -10.81
C GLU A 476 0.05 -14.41 -12.31
N GLN A 477 -0.22 -15.42 -13.12
CA GLN A 477 -0.03 -15.41 -14.57
C GLN A 477 -1.15 -16.18 -15.28
N TYR A 478 -1.35 -15.94 -16.58
CA TYR A 478 -2.20 -16.77 -17.43
C TYR A 478 -1.37 -17.60 -18.42
N PRO A 479 -1.71 -18.89 -18.61
CA PRO A 479 -1.09 -19.70 -19.65
C PRO A 479 -1.45 -19.11 -21.02
N ASN A 480 -0.49 -19.11 -21.93
CA ASN A 480 -0.69 -18.62 -23.29
C ASN A 480 0.24 -19.36 -24.26
N ARG A 481 -0.07 -19.27 -25.56
CA ARG A 481 0.68 -19.98 -26.62
C ARG A 481 1.97 -19.28 -27.07
N TYR A 482 2.30 -18.15 -26.46
CA TYR A 482 3.46 -17.33 -26.79
C TYR A 482 4.48 -17.45 -25.68
N ASP A 483 5.75 -17.21 -25.99
CA ASP A 483 6.85 -17.24 -25.01
C ASP A 483 6.88 -15.98 -24.11
N TYR A 484 5.70 -15.39 -23.84
CA TYR A 484 5.52 -14.16 -23.11
C TYR A 484 4.82 -14.40 -21.77
N ILE A 485 5.14 -13.57 -20.77
CA ILE A 485 4.47 -13.62 -19.48
C ILE A 485 3.20 -12.78 -19.54
N VAL A 486 2.03 -13.42 -19.38
CA VAL A 486 0.74 -12.72 -19.29
C VAL A 486 0.36 -12.58 -17.81
N PRO A 487 0.29 -11.36 -17.25
CA PRO A 487 -0.06 -11.15 -15.85
C PRO A 487 -1.48 -11.64 -15.50
N GLY A 488 -1.61 -12.38 -14.40
CA GLY A 488 -2.89 -12.88 -13.90
C GLY A 488 -3.64 -11.88 -13.01
N THR A 489 -4.86 -12.21 -12.59
CA THR A 489 -5.65 -11.31 -11.71
C THR A 489 -4.97 -11.10 -10.35
N GLY A 490 -4.20 -12.08 -9.87
CA GLY A 490 -3.43 -12.01 -8.63
C GLY A 490 -2.49 -10.81 -8.56
N THR A 491 -1.96 -10.35 -9.70
CA THR A 491 -1.07 -9.18 -9.78
C THR A 491 -1.75 -7.86 -9.40
N ILE A 492 -3.00 -7.66 -9.83
CA ILE A 492 -3.81 -6.50 -9.47
C ILE A 492 -4.30 -6.65 -8.04
N LEU A 493 -4.70 -7.87 -7.66
CA LEU A 493 -5.19 -8.17 -6.33
C LEU A 493 -4.13 -7.86 -5.27
N ILE A 494 -2.89 -8.30 -5.47
CA ILE A 494 -1.81 -8.03 -4.53
C ILE A 494 -1.44 -6.55 -4.49
N ALA A 495 -1.48 -5.83 -5.63
CA ALA A 495 -1.28 -4.38 -5.64
C ALA A 495 -2.32 -3.64 -4.79
N VAL A 496 -3.60 -4.00 -4.92
CA VAL A 496 -4.69 -3.41 -4.12
C VAL A 496 -4.58 -3.81 -2.66
N LYS A 497 -4.24 -5.07 -2.35
CA LYS A 497 -3.96 -5.56 -1.00
C LYS A 497 -2.84 -4.76 -0.34
N THR A 498 -1.73 -4.56 -1.06
CA THR A 498 -0.57 -3.78 -0.59
C THR A 498 -0.96 -2.33 -0.31
N ALA A 499 -1.70 -1.69 -1.22
CA ALA A 499 -2.15 -0.31 -1.02
C ALA A 499 -3.14 -0.21 0.15
N ALA A 500 -4.17 -1.06 0.19
CA ALA A 500 -5.23 -0.99 1.20
C ALA A 500 -4.82 -1.54 2.57
N GLN A 501 -3.70 -2.28 2.64
CA GLN A 501 -3.27 -3.05 3.80
C GLN A 501 -4.39 -3.97 4.35
N ARG A 502 -5.17 -4.55 3.44
CA ARG A 502 -6.31 -5.41 3.74
C ARG A 502 -6.24 -6.69 2.93
N GLU A 503 -6.47 -7.82 3.60
CA GLU A 503 -6.57 -9.10 2.92
C GLU A 503 -7.86 -9.20 2.10
N PRO A 504 -7.78 -9.69 0.85
CA PRO A 504 -8.96 -9.98 0.07
C PRO A 504 -9.59 -11.30 0.53
N PHE A 505 -10.90 -11.33 0.43
CA PHE A 505 -11.67 -12.56 0.44
C PHE A 505 -11.64 -13.18 -0.97
N ILE A 506 -11.00 -14.34 -1.12
CA ILE A 506 -10.91 -15.01 -2.42
C ILE A 506 -12.16 -15.89 -2.60
N VAL A 507 -12.95 -15.63 -3.64
CA VAL A 507 -14.13 -16.47 -3.97
C VAL A 507 -13.80 -17.65 -4.86
N GLY A 508 -12.70 -17.58 -5.61
CA GLY A 508 -12.26 -18.67 -6.47
C GLY A 508 -11.22 -19.58 -5.81
N LYS A 509 -10.50 -20.33 -6.63
CA LYS A 509 -9.39 -21.17 -6.17
C LYS A 509 -8.31 -20.32 -5.45
N PRO A 510 -7.72 -20.80 -4.34
CA PRO A 510 -7.86 -22.14 -3.75
C PRO A 510 -8.98 -22.29 -2.69
N GLU A 511 -9.88 -21.32 -2.55
CA GLU A 511 -10.93 -21.37 -1.53
C GLU A 511 -12.08 -22.29 -1.94
N SER A 512 -12.71 -22.94 -0.95
CA SER A 512 -13.66 -24.04 -1.19
C SER A 512 -15.01 -23.62 -1.74
N TYR A 513 -15.31 -22.33 -1.87
CA TYR A 513 -16.65 -21.83 -2.22
C TYR A 513 -17.25 -22.48 -3.47
N ILE A 514 -16.47 -22.57 -4.55
CA ILE A 514 -16.92 -23.22 -5.80
C ILE A 514 -17.18 -24.71 -5.57
N ALA A 515 -16.33 -25.39 -4.81
CA ALA A 515 -16.49 -26.81 -4.50
C ALA A 515 -17.68 -27.06 -3.56
N ASP A 516 -17.91 -26.20 -2.58
CA ASP A 516 -19.04 -26.27 -1.66
C ASP A 516 -20.37 -26.05 -2.39
N PHE A 517 -20.41 -25.08 -3.32
CA PHE A 517 -21.54 -24.89 -4.23
C PHE A 517 -21.79 -26.15 -5.07
N ILE A 518 -20.75 -26.69 -5.72
CA ILE A 518 -20.87 -27.89 -6.56
C ILE A 518 -21.38 -29.09 -5.73
N LYS A 519 -20.88 -29.26 -4.51
CA LYS A 519 -21.29 -30.33 -3.60
C LYS A 519 -22.75 -30.20 -3.18
N ASN A 520 -23.19 -28.99 -2.83
CA ASN A 520 -24.53 -28.75 -2.31
C ASN A 520 -25.59 -28.78 -3.42
N GLU A 521 -25.33 -28.13 -4.56
CA GLU A 521 -26.29 -28.02 -5.65
C GLU A 521 -26.36 -29.29 -6.51
N TYR A 522 -25.22 -29.97 -6.71
CA TYR A 522 -25.15 -31.12 -7.62
C TYR A 522 -24.90 -32.46 -6.90
N GLY A 523 -24.83 -32.48 -5.56
CA GLY A 523 -24.69 -33.71 -4.77
C GLY A 523 -23.38 -34.46 -5.02
N VAL A 524 -22.32 -33.76 -5.42
CA VAL A 524 -21.02 -34.35 -5.78
C VAL A 524 -20.32 -34.91 -4.53
N ASP A 525 -19.92 -36.19 -4.57
CA ASP A 525 -19.14 -36.83 -3.50
C ASP A 525 -17.65 -36.47 -3.63
N PRO A 526 -17.06 -35.76 -2.65
CA PRO A 526 -15.64 -35.39 -2.70
C PRO A 526 -14.70 -36.58 -2.89
N LYS A 527 -15.00 -37.73 -2.28
CA LYS A 527 -14.14 -38.93 -2.36
C LYS A 527 -14.12 -39.56 -3.75
N ARG A 528 -15.10 -39.22 -4.59
CA ARG A 528 -15.23 -39.68 -5.98
C ARG A 528 -14.93 -38.57 -6.99
N THR A 529 -14.37 -37.46 -6.53
CA THR A 529 -14.08 -36.29 -7.35
C THR A 529 -12.58 -36.18 -7.60
N LEU A 530 -12.21 -35.92 -8.86
CA LEU A 530 -10.83 -35.66 -9.27
C LEU A 530 -10.70 -34.19 -9.69
N MET A 531 -9.87 -33.44 -8.98
CA MET A 531 -9.46 -32.10 -9.36
C MET A 531 -8.26 -32.18 -10.30
N ILE A 532 -8.45 -31.76 -11.55
CA ILE A 532 -7.41 -31.70 -12.56
C ILE A 532 -7.03 -30.24 -12.75
N GLY A 533 -5.73 -29.93 -12.69
CA GLY A 533 -5.27 -28.56 -12.90
C GLY A 533 -3.79 -28.47 -13.25
N ASP A 534 -3.35 -27.27 -13.57
CA ASP A 534 -1.96 -26.97 -13.92
C ASP A 534 -1.25 -26.11 -12.86
N ARG A 535 -1.98 -25.62 -11.86
CA ARG A 535 -1.46 -24.82 -10.75
C ARG A 535 -1.63 -25.51 -9.41
N CYS A 536 -0.52 -25.79 -8.74
CA CYS A 536 -0.58 -26.42 -7.43
C CYS A 536 -1.16 -25.52 -6.33
N ASN A 537 -0.82 -24.23 -6.35
CA ASN A 537 -1.28 -23.25 -5.36
C ASN A 537 -2.76 -22.83 -5.51
N THR A 538 -3.41 -23.19 -6.61
CA THR A 538 -4.84 -22.90 -6.82
C THR A 538 -5.65 -24.18 -7.03
N ASP A 539 -5.36 -24.95 -8.07
CA ASP A 539 -6.12 -26.17 -8.40
C ASP A 539 -5.90 -27.30 -7.39
N ILE A 540 -4.65 -27.69 -7.20
CA ILE A 540 -4.31 -28.83 -6.34
C ILE A 540 -4.66 -28.50 -4.90
N LEU A 541 -4.35 -27.28 -4.45
CA LEU A 541 -4.70 -26.83 -3.10
C LEU A 541 -6.22 -26.81 -2.87
N LEU A 542 -7.04 -26.39 -3.85
CA LEU A 542 -8.50 -26.52 -3.75
C LEU A 542 -8.87 -27.99 -3.57
N GLY A 543 -8.37 -28.87 -4.44
CA GLY A 543 -8.67 -30.30 -4.39
C GLY A 543 -8.30 -30.93 -3.04
N THR A 544 -7.09 -30.66 -2.54
CA THR A 544 -6.61 -31.09 -1.23
C THR A 544 -7.54 -30.61 -0.11
N ARG A 545 -7.92 -29.33 -0.09
CA ARG A 545 -8.79 -28.74 0.94
C ARG A 545 -10.19 -29.33 0.92
N CYS A 546 -10.70 -29.66 -0.26
CA CYS A 546 -12.04 -30.22 -0.43
C CYS A 546 -12.06 -31.76 -0.30
N GLY A 547 -10.92 -32.42 -0.13
CA GLY A 547 -10.81 -33.87 -0.03
C GLY A 547 -11.05 -34.60 -1.35
N PHE A 548 -10.78 -33.93 -2.48
CA PHE A 548 -10.77 -34.51 -3.82
C PHE A 548 -9.46 -35.26 -4.05
N GLN A 549 -9.46 -36.24 -4.95
CA GLN A 549 -8.20 -36.67 -5.57
C GLN A 549 -7.68 -35.55 -6.46
N THR A 550 -6.37 -35.45 -6.63
CA THR A 550 -5.72 -34.35 -7.33
C THR A 550 -4.79 -34.83 -8.43
N MET A 551 -4.87 -34.20 -9.60
CA MET A 551 -4.03 -34.51 -10.76
C MET A 551 -3.44 -33.24 -11.35
N LEU A 552 -2.12 -33.17 -11.37
CA LEU A 552 -1.39 -32.07 -12.01
C LEU A 552 -1.12 -32.38 -13.49
N VAL A 553 -1.34 -31.41 -14.36
CA VAL A 553 -0.96 -31.47 -15.78
C VAL A 553 0.24 -30.56 -16.03
N LEU A 554 1.38 -31.14 -16.41
CA LEU A 554 2.66 -30.44 -16.56
C LEU A 554 2.74 -29.56 -17.83
N SER A 555 1.75 -29.63 -18.72
CA SER A 555 1.66 -28.76 -19.90
C SER A 555 1.29 -27.30 -19.58
N GLY A 556 0.98 -26.97 -18.33
CA GLY A 556 0.65 -25.60 -17.91
C GLY A 556 1.77 -24.98 -17.07
N ILE A 557 1.45 -24.49 -15.87
CA ILE A 557 2.33 -23.56 -15.16
C ILE A 557 3.25 -24.22 -14.13
N THR A 558 2.73 -25.09 -13.26
CA THR A 558 3.56 -25.68 -12.20
C THR A 558 4.54 -26.69 -12.77
N THR A 559 5.80 -26.57 -12.41
CA THR A 559 6.85 -27.47 -12.88
C THR A 559 7.02 -28.70 -11.98
N PHE A 560 7.49 -29.80 -12.56
CA PHE A 560 7.83 -31.01 -11.81
C PHE A 560 8.90 -30.77 -10.72
N LYS A 561 9.80 -29.81 -10.96
CA LYS A 561 10.85 -29.42 -10.01
C LYS A 561 10.26 -28.82 -8.74
N GLU A 562 9.30 -27.91 -8.86
CA GLU A 562 8.63 -27.28 -7.70
C GLU A 562 7.90 -28.33 -6.86
N VAL A 563 7.14 -29.22 -7.51
CA VAL A 563 6.43 -30.31 -6.82
C VAL A 563 7.40 -31.20 -6.04
N THR A 564 8.55 -31.52 -6.62
CA THR A 564 9.58 -32.33 -5.95
C THR A 564 10.17 -31.63 -4.74
N GLN A 565 10.36 -30.31 -4.81
CA GLN A 565 10.83 -29.50 -3.67
C GLN A 565 9.79 -29.49 -2.55
N TRP A 566 8.52 -29.25 -2.86
CA TRP A 566 7.44 -29.25 -1.88
C TRP A 566 7.22 -30.61 -1.23
N LYS A 567 7.35 -31.69 -1.99
CA LYS A 567 7.29 -33.07 -1.46
C LYS A 567 8.37 -33.36 -0.43
N GLN A 568 9.52 -32.71 -0.54
CA GLN A 568 10.62 -32.83 0.42
C GLN A 568 10.52 -31.82 1.58
N SER A 569 9.55 -30.91 1.53
CA SER A 569 9.39 -29.88 2.54
C SER A 569 8.91 -30.43 3.88
N LYS A 570 9.36 -29.79 4.94
CA LYS A 570 8.87 -30.02 6.31
C LYS A 570 7.66 -29.15 6.65
N LYS A 571 7.33 -28.15 5.83
CA LYS A 571 6.19 -27.26 6.07
C LYS A 571 4.92 -27.92 5.54
N GLN A 572 3.88 -27.98 6.37
CA GLN A 572 2.60 -28.58 5.97
C GLN A 572 2.00 -27.86 4.76
N GLU A 573 2.04 -26.53 4.77
CA GLU A 573 1.51 -25.68 3.69
C GLU A 573 2.12 -26.00 2.33
N GLU A 574 3.42 -26.31 2.27
CA GLU A 574 4.08 -26.71 1.03
C GLU A 574 3.69 -28.16 0.65
N ARG A 575 3.52 -29.07 1.61
CA ARG A 575 3.06 -30.44 1.34
C ARG A 575 1.62 -30.49 0.81
N ASP A 576 0.76 -29.56 1.22
CA ASP A 576 -0.63 -29.47 0.74
C ASP A 576 -0.72 -29.09 -0.75
N LEU A 577 0.38 -28.59 -1.34
CA LEU A 577 0.51 -28.28 -2.77
C LEU A 577 0.86 -29.49 -3.64
N VAL A 578 1.23 -30.62 -3.03
CA VAL A 578 1.71 -31.81 -3.75
C VAL A 578 0.50 -32.59 -4.28
N PRO A 579 0.37 -32.80 -5.61
CA PRO A 579 -0.73 -33.56 -6.18
C PRO A 579 -0.59 -35.07 -5.91
N ASP A 580 -1.69 -35.80 -5.94
CA ASP A 580 -1.69 -37.26 -5.80
C ASP A 580 -1.02 -37.94 -7.01
N VAL A 581 -1.33 -37.43 -8.21
CA VAL A 581 -0.79 -37.92 -9.48
C VAL A 581 -0.47 -36.76 -10.42
N TYR A 582 0.33 -37.01 -11.45
CA TYR A 582 0.61 -36.04 -12.50
C TYR A 582 0.67 -36.69 -13.88
N LEU A 583 0.49 -35.88 -14.92
CA LEU A 583 0.61 -36.23 -16.33
C LEU A 583 1.39 -35.16 -17.07
N GLU A 584 2.01 -35.52 -18.20
CA GLU A 584 2.62 -34.53 -19.10
C GLU A 584 1.54 -33.62 -19.71
N LYS A 585 0.48 -34.22 -20.26
CA LYS A 585 -0.71 -33.50 -20.77
C LYS A 585 -1.97 -34.31 -20.54
N LEU A 586 -3.11 -33.63 -20.42
CA LEU A 586 -4.40 -34.29 -20.17
C LEU A 586 -4.78 -35.31 -21.26
N GLY A 587 -4.37 -35.06 -22.51
CA GLY A 587 -4.61 -35.97 -23.63
C GLY A 587 -3.96 -37.35 -23.49
N ASP A 588 -2.99 -37.52 -22.59
CA ASP A 588 -2.34 -38.81 -22.34
C ASP A 588 -3.27 -39.83 -21.68
N LEU A 589 -4.42 -39.40 -21.16
CA LEU A 589 -5.47 -40.30 -20.64
C LEU A 589 -6.31 -40.97 -21.73
N LEU A 590 -6.33 -40.45 -22.96
CA LEU A 590 -7.22 -40.94 -24.02
C LEU A 590 -7.12 -42.46 -24.27
N PRO A 591 -5.94 -43.10 -24.27
CA PRO A 591 -5.83 -44.55 -24.45
C PRO A 591 -6.51 -45.39 -23.35
N TYR A 592 -6.81 -44.79 -22.20
CA TYR A 592 -7.29 -45.46 -20.99
C TYR A 592 -8.77 -45.17 -20.67
N LEU A 593 -9.43 -44.30 -21.44
CA LEU A 593 -10.83 -43.89 -21.21
C LEU A 593 -11.85 -44.66 -22.06
N ASN A 594 -11.44 -45.79 -22.66
CA ASN A 594 -12.29 -46.64 -23.51
C ASN A 594 -13.01 -47.74 -22.73
#